data_AF-A0AAJ6BN58-F1
#
_entry.id   AF-A0AAJ6BN58-F1
#
_cell.length_a   1.000
_cell.length_b   1.000
_cell.length_c   1.000
_cell.angle_alpha   90.00
_cell.angle_beta   90.00
_cell.angle_gamma   90.00
#
_symmetry.space_group_name_H-M   'P 1'
#
loop_
_entity.id
_entity.type
_entity.pdbx_description
1 polymer ?
#
loop_
_entity_poly.entity_id
_entity_poly.type
_entity_poly.pdbx_seq_one_letter_code
_entity_poly.pdbx_strand_id
1 'polypeptide(L)' 'MRNAALALLGALALAGCGKQDTDPGPGGVTVGEAKALDEAAEMIDSRKLPSEALEEGSASPAPSGAPGQ' A
#
# COMPACT_ATOMS: atom_id res chain seq x y z
N MET A 1 15.64 -42.25 -1.67
CA MET A 1 15.25 -41.80 -0.31
C MET A 1 15.83 -40.41 0.01
N ARG A 2 17.16 -40.21 0.02
CA ARG A 2 17.80 -38.93 0.39
C ARG A 2 17.43 -37.73 -0.50
N ASN A 3 17.31 -37.93 -1.81
CA ASN A 3 16.94 -36.86 -2.76
C ASN A 3 15.48 -36.42 -2.61
N ALA A 4 14.58 -37.33 -2.25
CA ALA A 4 13.17 -37.00 -2.02
C ALA A 4 13.00 -36.15 -0.74
N ALA A 5 13.77 -36.45 0.30
CA ALA A 5 13.79 -35.66 1.53
C ALA A 5 14.28 -34.22 1.28
N LEU A 6 15.32 -34.05 0.46
CA LEU A 6 15.83 -32.72 0.07
C LEU A 6 14.82 -31.91 -0.75
N ALA A 7 14.10 -32.55 -1.68
CA ALA A 7 13.06 -31.90 -2.47
C ALA A 7 11.89 -31.42 -1.61
N LEU A 8 11.46 -32.25 -0.64
CA LEU A 8 10.37 -31.91 0.28
C LEU A 8 10.76 -30.77 1.23
N LEU A 9 12.00 -30.74 1.71
CA LEU A 9 12.53 -29.65 2.54
C LEU A 9 12.59 -28.33 1.77
N GLY A 10 12.99 -28.37 0.50
CA GLY A 10 13.00 -27.19 -0.38
C GLY A 10 11.60 -26.62 -0.63
N ALA A 11 10.61 -27.49 -0.84
CA ALA A 11 9.22 -27.06 -1.02
C ALA A 11 8.63 -26.38 0.23
N LEU A 12 8.96 -26.90 1.43
CA LEU A 12 8.53 -26.30 2.70
C LEU A 12 9.18 -24.94 2.96
N ALA A 13 10.44 -24.75 2.55
CA ALA A 13 11.15 -23.48 2.70
C ALA A 13 10.56 -22.37 1.80
N LEU A 14 10.07 -22.71 0.61
CA LEU A 14 9.44 -21.75 -0.31
C LEU A 14 8.02 -21.35 0.12
N ALA A 15 7.32 -22.17 0.91
CA ALA A 15 5.97 -21.85 1.39
C ALA A 15 5.91 -20.61 2.30
N GLY A 16 7.04 -20.16 2.84
CA GLY A 16 7.15 -18.92 3.64
C GLY A 16 7.51 -17.65 2.85
N CYS A 17 7.91 -17.76 1.58
CA CYS A 17 8.17 -16.60 0.71
C CYS A 17 6.95 -16.18 -0.11
N GLY A 18 5.77 -16.71 0.21
CA GLY A 18 4.50 -16.32 -0.38
C GLY A 18 3.97 -15.05 0.27
N LYS A 19 3.41 -14.16 -0.55
CA LYS A 19 2.72 -12.94 -0.13
C LYS A 19 1.56 -13.32 0.78
N GLN A 20 1.67 -13.07 2.08
CA GLN A 20 0.55 -13.22 3.01
C GLN A 20 -0.39 -12.02 2.85
N ASP A 21 -1.69 -12.17 3.05
CA ASP A 21 -2.64 -11.04 2.94
C ASP A 21 -2.33 -9.89 3.93
N THR A 22 -1.60 -10.21 5.00
CA THR A 22 -1.06 -9.27 6.00
C THR A 22 0.34 -8.74 5.70
N ASP A 23 1.00 -9.23 4.65
CA ASP A 23 2.30 -8.71 4.22
C ASP A 23 2.09 -7.31 3.57
N PRO A 24 2.88 -6.29 3.95
CA PRO A 24 2.77 -4.97 3.34
C PRO A 24 2.92 -5.04 1.82
N GLY A 25 1.90 -4.60 1.09
CA GLY A 25 1.94 -4.44 -0.35
C GLY A 25 2.95 -3.38 -0.81
N PRO A 26 3.19 -3.26 -2.12
CA PRO A 26 3.94 -2.13 -2.66
C PRO A 26 3.27 -0.82 -2.21
N GLY A 27 4.01 0.03 -1.49
CA GLY A 27 3.46 1.19 -0.78
C GLY A 27 3.43 1.05 0.75
N GLY A 28 3.81 -0.10 1.30
CA GLY A 28 3.92 -0.32 2.75
C GLY A 28 2.57 -0.53 3.45
N VAL A 29 1.48 -0.65 2.69
CA VAL A 29 0.12 -0.87 3.19
C VAL A 29 -0.35 -2.28 2.89
N THR A 30 -1.03 -2.90 3.84
CA THR A 30 -1.72 -4.18 3.67
C THR A 30 -2.92 -4.03 2.73
N VAL A 31 -3.43 -5.16 2.22
CA VAL A 31 -4.64 -5.16 1.37
C VAL A 31 -5.86 -4.60 2.14
N GLY A 32 -5.95 -4.89 3.45
CA GLY A 32 -7.01 -4.37 4.30
C GLY A 32 -6.93 -2.85 4.49
N GLU A 33 -5.72 -2.31 4.69
CA GLU A 33 -5.50 -0.86 4.80
C GLU A 33 -5.82 -0.15 3.48
N ALA A 34 -5.35 -0.68 2.35
CA ALA A 34 -5.65 -0.10 1.03
C ALA A 34 -7.16 -0.02 0.78
N LYS A 35 -7.91 -1.08 1.12
CA LYS A 35 -9.37 -1.10 0.98
C LYS A 35 -10.07 -0.08 1.88
N ALA A 36 -9.61 0.09 3.12
CA ALA A 36 -10.16 1.10 4.02
C ALA A 36 -9.91 2.54 3.52
N LEU A 37 -8.76 2.77 2.88
CA LEU A 37 -8.44 4.06 2.24
C LEU A 37 -9.34 4.33 1.04
N ASP A 38 -9.61 3.32 0.19
CA ASP A 38 -10.50 3.45 -0.96
C ASP A 38 -11.94 3.79 -0.54
N GLU A 39 -12.47 3.13 0.50
CA GLU A 39 -13.79 3.43 1.06
C GLU A 39 -13.86 4.87 1.59
N ALA A 40 -12.80 5.34 2.24
CA ALA A 40 -12.71 6.72 2.70
C ALA A 40 -12.73 7.72 1.54
N ALA A 41 -12.02 7.43 0.44
CA ALA A 41 -12.03 8.26 -0.76
C ALA A 41 -13.44 8.30 -1.41
N GLU A 42 -14.13 7.16 -1.51
CA GLU A 42 -15.49 7.09 -2.06
C GLU A 42 -16.48 7.95 -1.26
N MET A 43 -16.36 7.97 0.08
CA MET A 43 -17.15 8.85 0.94
C MET A 43 -16.89 10.35 0.70
N ILE A 44 -15.66 10.71 0.37
CA ILE A 44 -15.27 12.09 0.04
C ILE A 44 -15.83 12.46 -1.33
N ASP A 45 -15.66 11.61 -2.35
CA ASP A 45 -16.15 11.87 -3.71
C ASP A 45 -17.68 11.96 -3.77
N SER A 46 -18.37 11.13 -2.99
CA SER A 46 -19.84 11.16 -2.87
C SER A 46 -20.35 12.47 -2.27
N ARG A 47 -19.50 13.16 -1.48
CA ARG A 47 -19.80 14.48 -0.95
C ARG A 47 -19.26 15.52 -1.93
N LYS A 48 -20.14 16.14 -2.72
CA LYS A 48 -19.73 17.28 -3.55
C LYS A 48 -19.14 18.36 -2.64
N LEU A 49 -17.82 18.51 -2.67
CA LEU A 49 -17.13 19.53 -1.89
C LEU A 49 -17.61 20.92 -2.34
N PRO A 50 -17.89 21.84 -1.40
CA PRO A 50 -18.21 23.21 -1.74
C PRO A 50 -17.01 23.86 -2.43
N SER A 51 -17.26 24.73 -3.41
CA SER A 51 -16.20 25.37 -4.22
C SER A 51 -15.15 26.07 -3.37
N GLU A 52 -15.54 26.67 -2.24
CA GLU A 52 -14.63 27.29 -1.28
C GLU A 52 -13.53 26.33 -0.78
N ALA A 53 -13.87 25.04 -0.57
CA ALA A 53 -12.91 24.03 -0.08
C ALA A 53 -11.90 23.59 -1.16
N LEU A 54 -12.20 23.85 -2.44
CA LEU A 54 -11.30 23.55 -3.56
C LEU A 54 -10.28 24.69 -3.80
N GLU A 55 -10.65 25.92 -3.45
CA GLU A 55 -9.78 27.10 -3.59
C GLU A 55 -8.69 27.15 -2.49
N GLU A 56 -9.00 26.71 -1.26
CA GLU A 56 -8.03 26.69 -0.14
C GLU A 56 -6.84 25.73 -0.38
N GLY A 57 -7.01 24.68 -1.19
CA GLY A 57 -5.94 23.72 -1.52
C GLY A 57 -4.96 24.17 -2.60
N SER A 58 -5.30 25.20 -3.38
CA SER A 58 -4.45 25.68 -4.49
C SER A 58 -3.38 26.68 -4.05
N ALA A 59 -3.38 27.08 -2.78
CA ALA A 59 -2.43 28.05 -2.22
C ALA A 59 -1.43 27.41 -1.25
N SER A 60 -0.61 26.47 -1.72
CA SER A 60 0.65 26.17 -1.04
C SER A 60 1.76 25.97 -2.06
N PRO A 61 2.67 26.95 -2.28
CA PRO A 61 3.94 26.65 -2.92
C PRO A 61 4.66 25.66 -2.00
N ALA A 62 4.86 24.43 -2.47
CA ALA A 62 5.73 23.48 -1.79
C ALA A 62 7.07 24.18 -1.51
N PRO A 63 7.62 24.13 -0.27
CA PRO A 63 9.00 24.53 -0.08
C PRO A 63 9.84 23.63 -0.99
N SER A 64 10.48 24.23 -1.99
CA SER A 64 11.50 23.60 -2.81
C SER A 64 12.71 23.29 -1.91
N GLY A 65 12.55 22.28 -1.07
CA GLY A 65 13.63 21.62 -0.36
C GLY A 65 13.99 20.38 -1.15
N ALA A 66 14.87 20.54 -2.15
CA ALA A 66 15.73 19.43 -2.52
C ALA A 66 16.65 19.16 -1.32
N PRO A 67 16.63 17.97 -0.68
CA PRO A 67 17.81 17.54 0.02
C PRO A 67 18.78 17.07 -1.06
N GLY A 68 19.89 17.77 -1.18
CA GLY A 68 21.02 17.26 -1.93
C GLY A 68 21.52 15.94 -1.35
N GLN A 69 22.24 15.21 -2.21
CA GLN A 69 23.07 14.03 -1.97
C GLN A 69 22.39 12.67 -2.15
#